data_AF-A0A1E3YZC5-F1
#
_entry.id   AF-A0A1E3YZC5-F1
#
_cell.length_a   1.000
_cell.length_b   1.000
_cell.length_c   1.000
_cell.angle_alpha   90.00
_cell.angle_beta   90.00
_cell.angle_gamma   90.00
#
_symmetry.space_group_name_H-M   'P 1'
#
loop_
_entity.id
_entity.type
_entity.pdbx_description
1 polymer ?
#
loop_
_entity_poly.entity_id
_entity_poly.type
_entity_poly.pdbx_seq_one_letter_code
_entity_poly.pdbx_strand_id
1 'polypeptide(L)' 'KRVRRDGRFIERIGFYNPTAKESEEGLRIVQDRLTYWKSVGAQSSPTVDRLIKQAAKKAA' A
#
# COMPACT_ATOMS: atom_id res chain seq x y z
N LYS A 1 14.90 8.51 -4.52
CA LYS A 1 14.95 7.13 -3.99
C LYS A 1 16.22 6.46 -4.49
N ARG A 2 17.13 6.03 -3.61
CA ARG A 2 18.46 5.47 -3.97
C ARG A 2 18.49 3.94 -4.10
N VAL A 3 17.46 3.26 -3.59
CA VAL A 3 17.38 1.79 -3.58
C VAL A 3 16.69 1.27 -4.85
N ARG A 4 17.10 0.09 -5.32
CA ARG A 4 16.45 -0.64 -6.42
C ARG A 4 15.00 -0.97 -6.04
N ARG A 5 14.11 -1.00 -7.03
CA ARG A 5 12.66 -1.25 -6.86
C ARG A 5 12.37 -2.50 -6.02
N ASP A 6 12.99 -3.62 -6.39
CA ASP A 6 12.78 -4.93 -5.75
C ASP A 6 13.93 -5.29 -4.81
N GLY A 7 14.67 -4.29 -4.33
CA GLY A 7 15.79 -4.45 -3.42
C GLY A 7 15.39 -4.38 -1.95
N ARG A 8 16.34 -3.93 -1.12
CA ARG A 8 16.12 -3.74 0.32
C ARG A 8 14.99 -2.74 0.58
N PHE A 9 14.01 -3.15 1.37
CA PHE A 9 12.96 -2.31 1.94
C PHE A 9 13.07 -2.27 3.47
N ILE A 10 12.46 -1.26 4.09
CA ILE A 10 12.43 -1.12 5.56
C ILE A 10 11.36 -2.05 6.14
N GLU A 11 10.14 -1.97 5.62
CA GLU A 11 8.98 -2.75 6.07
C GLU A 11 8.03 -3.02 4.90
N ARG A 12 7.38 -4.20 4.92
CA ARG A 12 6.30 -4.56 4.01
C ARG A 12 4.96 -4.38 4.73
N ILE A 13 4.17 -3.39 4.31
CA ILE A 13 2.90 -3.02 4.95
C ILE A 13 1.66 -3.52 4.19
N GLY A 14 1.83 -4.35 3.16
CA GLY A 14 0.71 -4.80 2.33
C GLY A 14 1.12 -5.44 1.00
N PHE A 15 0.12 -5.63 0.14
CA PHE A 15 0.28 -6.07 -1.24
C PHE A 15 -0.89 -5.62 -2.11
N TYR A 16 -0.67 -5.61 -3.42
CA TYR A 16 -1.68 -5.34 -4.44
C TYR A 16 -1.57 -6.36 -5.56
N ASN A 17 -2.69 -7.02 -5.87
CA ASN A 17 -2.86 -7.94 -6.98
C ASN A 17 -3.94 -7.39 -7.94
N PRO A 18 -3.57 -6.83 -9.10
CA PRO A 18 -4.52 -6.25 -10.04
C PRO A 18 -5.41 -7.29 -10.75
N THR A 19 -5.03 -8.57 -10.74
CA THR A 19 -5.75 -9.65 -11.45
C THR A 19 -6.46 -10.61 -10.48
N ALA A 20 -6.62 -10.21 -9.22
CA ALA A 20 -7.34 -11.00 -8.24
C ALA A 20 -8.80 -11.19 -8.67
N LYS A 21 -9.28 -12.43 -8.56
CA LYS A 21 -10.70 -12.76 -8.72
C LYS A 21 -11.50 -12.23 -7.52
N GLU A 22 -12.82 -12.12 -7.63
CA GLU A 22 -13.67 -11.65 -6.53
C GLU A 22 -13.53 -12.49 -5.24
N SER A 23 -13.19 -13.77 -5.38
CA SER A 23 -12.94 -14.68 -4.26
C SER A 23 -11.58 -14.50 -3.59
N GLU A 24 -10.69 -13.68 -4.15
CA GLU A 24 -9.33 -13.46 -3.66
C GLU A 24 -9.14 -12.00 -3.20
N GLU A 25 -8.26 -11.80 -2.22
CA GLU A 25 -7.96 -10.46 -1.74
C GLU A 25 -7.01 -9.74 -2.69
N GLY A 26 -7.54 -8.85 -3.53
CA GLY A 26 -6.75 -8.08 -4.48
C GLY A 26 -5.94 -6.93 -3.89
N LEU A 27 -6.24 -6.49 -2.67
CA LEU A 27 -5.53 -5.38 -2.02
C LEU A 27 -5.60 -5.54 -0.51
N ARG A 28 -4.44 -5.59 0.12
CA ARG A 28 -4.30 -5.56 1.58
C ARG A 28 -3.32 -4.48 1.98
N ILE A 29 -3.73 -3.63 2.91
CA ILE A 29 -2.88 -2.59 3.50
C ILE A 29 -3.08 -2.60 5.01
N VAL A 30 -1.97 -2.66 5.76
CA VAL A 30 -2.00 -2.50 7.23
C VAL A 30 -2.12 -1.02 7.54
N GLN A 31 -3.34 -0.58 7.87
CA GLN A 31 -3.68 0.84 8.00
C GLN A 31 -2.88 1.56 9.09
N ASP A 32 -2.61 0.90 10.22
CA ASP A 32 -1.86 1.49 11.34
C ASP A 32 -0.42 1.84 10.92
N ARG A 33 0.23 0.92 10.20
CA ARG A 33 1.60 1.11 9.71
C ARG A 33 1.65 2.14 8.59
N LEU A 34 0.64 2.17 7.73
CA LEU A 34 0.51 3.23 6.72
C LEU A 34 0.43 4.63 7.39
N THR A 35 -0.42 4.77 8.41
CA THR A 35 -0.60 6.03 9.14
C THR A 35 0.70 6.44 9.83
N TYR A 36 1.38 5.50 10.51
CA TYR A 36 2.67 5.74 11.12
C TYR A 36 3.73 6.21 10.12
N TRP A 37 3.91 5.49 9.00
CA TRP A 37 4.93 5.86 8.01
C TRP A 37 4.64 7.22 7.38
N LYS A 38 3.37 7.56 7.15
CA LYS A 38 2.98 8.91 6.70
C LYS A 38 3.29 9.98 7.76
N SER A 39 3.07 9.72 9.04
CA SER A 39 3.34 10.70 10.11
C SER A 39 4.82 11.00 10.28
N VAL A 40 5.70 10.02 10.01
CA VAL A 40 7.17 10.22 10.00
C VAL A 40 7.72 10.74 8.66
N GLY A 41 6.84 11.15 7.74
CA GLY A 41 7.22 11.83 6.49
C GLY A 41 7.44 10.93 5.28
N ALA A 42 7.02 9.66 5.31
CA ALA A 42 7.08 8.81 4.13
C ALA A 42 6.13 9.31 3.04
N GLN A 43 6.66 9.45 1.82
CA GLN A 43 5.88 9.85 0.64
C GLN A 43 5.45 8.62 -0.16
N SER A 44 4.15 8.47 -0.37
CA SER A 44 3.54 7.49 -1.27
C SER A 44 3.72 7.89 -2.74
N SER A 45 3.70 6.91 -3.63
CA SER A 45 3.61 7.18 -5.07
C SER A 45 2.17 7.44 -5.48
N PRO A 46 1.92 8.09 -6.64
CA PRO A 46 0.56 8.36 -7.11
C PRO A 46 -0.31 7.10 -7.22
N THR A 47 0.28 5.97 -7.63
CA THR A 47 -0.42 4.67 -7.68
C THR A 47 -0.83 4.19 -6.29
N VAL A 48 0.06 4.31 -5.30
CA VAL A 48 -0.23 3.91 -3.91
C VAL A 48 -1.32 4.79 -3.32
N ASP A 49 -1.32 6.10 -3.59
CA ASP A 49 -2.39 7.00 -3.14
C ASP A 49 -3.76 6.63 -3.72
N ARG A 50 -3.82 6.23 -5.00
CA ARG A 50 -5.05 5.72 -5.62
C ARG A 50 -5.54 4.46 -4.92
N LEU A 51 -4.64 3.52 -4.60
CA LEU A 51 -4.98 2.28 -3.91
C LEU A 51 -5.46 2.53 -2.48
N ILE A 52 -4.84 3.46 -1.75
CA ILE A 52 -5.27 3.85 -0.40
C ILE A 52 -6.70 4.40 -0.44
N LYS A 53 -7.00 5.29 -1.40
CA LYS A 53 -8.36 5.83 -1.57
C LYS A 53 -9.38 4.72 -1.90
N GLN A 54 -9.00 3.77 -2.76
CA GLN A 54 -9.85 2.63 -3.10
C GLN A 54 -10.10 1.72 -1.89
N ALA A 55 -9.08 1.45 -1.08
CA ALA A 55 -9.21 0.67 0.15
C ALA A 55 -10.14 1.36 1.17
N ALA A 56 -9.99 2.68 1.35
CA ALA A 56 -10.85 3.46 2.23
C ALA A 56 -12.33 3.42 1.78
N LYS A 57 -12.59 3.49 0.47
CA LYS A 57 -13.96 3.37 -0.07
C LYS A 57 -14.55 1.96 0.11
N LYS A 58 -13.73 0.91 0.10
CA LYS A 58 -14.19 -0.48 0.28
C LYS A 58 -14.52 -0.80 1.75
N ALA A 59 -13.90 -0.09 2.69
CA ALA A 59 -14.11 -0.28 4.12
C ALA A 59 -15.29 0.53 4.70
N ALA A 60 -15.83 1.48 3.94
CA ALA A 60 -17.03 2.26 4.28
C ALA A 60 -18.28 1.61 3.68
#